data_AF-A0A535N0Y2-F1
#
_entry.id   AF-A0A535N0Y2-F1
#
_cell.length_a   1.000
_cell.length_b   1.000
_cell.length_c   1.000
_cell.angle_alpha   90.00
_cell.angle_beta   90.00
_cell.angle_gamma   90.00
#
_symmetry.space_group_name_H-M   'P 1'
#
loop_
_entity.id
_entity.type
_entity.pdbx_description
1 polymer ?
#
loop_
_entity_poly.entity_id
_entity_poly.type
_entity_poly.pdbx_seq_one_letter_code
_entity_poly.pdbx_strand_id
1 'polypeptide(L)' 'GNVARDGRLAAVFAQLITGRERRGVHVLLVPIRDERGRPCRNVRIEDCGHKGGLNGVDNGRLWFDQVRVPREALL' A
#
# COMPACT_ATOMS: atom_id res chain seq x y z
N GLY A 1 -7.05 3.49 -8.35
CA GLY A 1 -6.45 2.65 -9.41
C GLY A 1 -4.94 2.82 -9.36
N ASN A 2 -4.19 2.03 -10.13
CA ASN A 2 -2.72 2.03 -10.24
C ASN A 2 -1.97 1.04 -9.35
N VAL A 3 -2.64 0.27 -8.50
CA VAL A 3 -1.91 -0.58 -7.53
C VAL A 3 -1.24 -1.76 -8.21
N ALA A 4 -1.92 -2.43 -9.15
CA ALA A 4 -1.43 -3.70 -9.69
C ALA A 4 -0.21 -3.54 -10.60
N ARG A 5 -0.05 -2.40 -11.30
CA ARG A 5 1.08 -2.20 -12.21
C ARG A 5 1.91 -0.94 -11.93
N ASP A 6 1.27 0.23 -11.83
CA ASP A 6 1.98 1.50 -12.08
C ASP A 6 2.35 2.30 -10.81
N GLY A 7 1.63 2.11 -9.72
CA GLY A 7 1.72 2.90 -8.50
C GLY A 7 3.00 2.60 -7.71
N ARG A 8 3.74 3.65 -7.34
CA ARG A 8 4.98 3.52 -6.56
C ARG A 8 4.79 3.80 -5.07
N LEU A 9 3.81 4.61 -4.73
CA LEU A 9 3.46 5.01 -3.37
C LEU A 9 1.97 4.71 -3.13
N ALA A 10 1.62 4.28 -1.93
CA ALA A 10 0.25 4.08 -1.49
C ALA A 10 -0.04 4.92 -0.25
N ALA A 11 -1.20 5.60 -0.23
CA ALA A 11 -1.80 6.09 1.00
C ALA A 11 -2.51 4.91 1.68
N VAL A 12 -1.92 4.41 2.77
CA VAL A 12 -2.39 3.24 3.50
C VAL A 12 -3.13 3.69 4.74
N PHE A 13 -4.40 3.33 4.84
CA PHE A 13 -5.21 3.55 6.04
C PHE A 13 -5.00 2.36 6.98
N ALA A 14 -4.51 2.63 8.18
CA ALA A 14 -4.22 1.60 9.17
C ALA A 14 -4.53 2.08 10.59
N GLN A 15 -4.82 1.13 11.48
CA GLN A 15 -4.95 1.41 12.92
C GLN A 15 -3.59 1.84 13.48
N LEU A 16 -3.48 3.08 13.95
CA LEU A 16 -2.26 3.56 14.60
C LEU A 16 -2.19 3.00 16.02
N ILE A 17 -1.10 2.29 16.32
CA ILE A 17 -0.80 1.76 17.64
C ILE A 17 0.52 2.35 18.11
N THR A 18 0.53 3.01 19.28
CA THR A 18 1.76 3.51 19.90
C THR A 18 1.84 3.00 21.34
N GLY A 19 2.94 2.33 21.71
CA GLY A 19 2.98 1.60 22.97
C GLY A 19 1.90 0.51 22.99
N ARG A 20 0.96 0.59 23.93
CA ARG A 20 -0.19 -0.33 24.03
C ARG A 20 -1.54 0.32 23.65
N GLU A 21 -1.52 1.56 23.18
CA GLU A 21 -2.72 2.36 22.92
C GLU A 21 -3.07 2.38 21.43
N ARG A 22 -4.37 2.23 21.12
CA ARG A 22 -4.94 2.36 19.76
C ARG A 22 -5.44 3.80 19.58
N ARG A 23 -4.93 4.49 18.56
CA ARG A 23 -5.26 5.91 18.29
C ARG A 23 -6.28 6.11 17.18
N GLY A 24 -6.81 5.04 16.60
CA GLY A 24 -7.74 5.10 15.47
C GLY A 24 -7.04 5.01 14.12
N VAL A 25 -7.84 5.04 13.06
CA VAL A 25 -7.35 4.92 11.68
C VAL A 25 -6.62 6.20 11.28
N HIS A 26 -5.37 6.05 10.83
CA HIS A 26 -4.54 7.11 10.29
C HIS A 26 -4.03 6.72 8.90
N VAL A 27 -3.51 7.70 8.16
CA VAL A 27 -2.95 7.49 6.82
C VAL A 27 -1.43 7.49 6.89
N LEU A 28 -0.81 6.48 6.26
CA LEU A 28 0.62 6.42 6.05
C LEU A 28 0.96 6.43 4.56
N LEU A 29 1.94 7.21 4.16
CA LEU A 29 2.54 7.13 2.83
C LEU A 29 3.57 6.00 2.78
N VAL A 30 3.24 4.91 2.10
CA VAL A 30 4.07 3.70 2.04
C VAL A 30 4.61 3.49 0.63
N PRO A 31 5.94 3.46 0.43
CA PRO A 31 6.54 3.03 -0.83
C PRO A 31 6.20 1.56 -1.08
N ILE A 32 5.53 1.27 -2.20
CA ILE A 32 5.12 -0.09 -2.57
C ILE A 32 5.96 -0.68 -3.69
N ARG A 33 6.70 0.14 -4.45
CA ARG A 33 7.65 -0.31 -5.48
C ARG A 33 8.97 0.44 -5.41
N ASP A 34 10.04 -0.24 -5.81
CA ASP A 34 11.36 0.33 -6.01
C ASP A 34 11.45 1.16 -7.31
N GLU A 35 12.62 1.76 -7.57
CA GLU A 35 12.85 2.58 -8.76
C GLU A 35 12.66 1.81 -10.08
N ARG A 36 12.87 0.49 -10.04
CA ARG A 36 12.73 -0.45 -11.16
C ARG A 36 11.29 -0.98 -11.30
N GLY A 37 10.35 -0.50 -10.47
CA GLY A 37 8.94 -0.90 -10.51
C GLY A 37 8.65 -2.26 -9.87
N ARG A 38 9.61 -2.86 -9.16
CA ARG A 38 9.40 -4.14 -8.46
C ARG A 38 8.81 -3.88 -7.08
N PRO A 39 7.94 -4.76 -6.53
CA PRO A 39 7.46 -4.59 -5.16
C PRO A 39 8.61 -4.42 -4.15
N CYS A 40 8.44 -3.48 -3.22
CA CYS A 40 9.38 -3.30 -2.11
C CYS A 40 9.49 -4.57 -1.26
N ARG A 41 10.60 -4.72 -0.53
CA ARG A 41 10.77 -5.83 0.42
C ARG A 41 9.58 -5.89 1.38
N ASN A 42 9.03 -7.08 1.56
CA ASN A 42 7.85 -7.37 2.40
C ASN A 42 6.54 -6.67 1.96
N VAL A 43 6.49 -6.15 0.74
CA VAL A 43 5.25 -5.71 0.09
C VAL A 43 4.86 -6.77 -0.94
N ARG A 44 3.64 -7.28 -0.85
CA ARG A 44 3.05 -8.14 -1.88
C ARG A 44 1.96 -7.37 -2.60
N ILE A 45 1.92 -7.51 -3.92
CA ILE A 45 0.93 -6.88 -4.80
C ILE A 45 0.33 -7.97 -5.69
N GLU A 46 -0.98 -7.95 -5.87
CA GLU A 46 -1.68 -8.87 -6.76
C GLU A 46 -2.76 -8.13 -7.56
N ASP A 47 -2.87 -8.40 -8.87
CA ASP A 47 -3.93 -7.85 -9.70
C ASP A 47 -5.29 -8.47 -9.32
N CYS A 48 -6.35 -7.66 -9.33
CA CYS A 48 -7.69 -8.15 -9.08
C CYS A 48 -8.28 -8.94 -10.27
N GLY A 49 -7.64 -8.89 -11.43
CA GLY A 49 -8.02 -9.57 -12.66
C GLY A 49 -9.17 -8.90 -13.38
N HIS A 50 -9.95 -9.75 -14.06
CA HIS A 50 -11.14 -9.34 -14.79
C HIS A 50 -12.21 -8.80 -13.85
N LYS A 51 -12.83 -7.70 -14.25
CA LYS A 51 -13.87 -6.98 -13.51
C LYS A 51 -15.13 -6.87 -14.38
N GLY A 52 -16.29 -6.71 -13.73
CA GLY A 52 -17.55 -6.45 -14.43
C GLY A 52 -17.60 -5.15 -15.24
N GLY A 53 -16.61 -4.27 -15.05
CA GLY A 53 -16.41 -3.02 -15.80
C GLY A 53 -15.05 -2.40 -15.44
N LEU A 54 -14.68 -1.31 -16.13
CA LEU A 54 -13.41 -0.60 -15.90
C LEU A 54 -12.16 -1.49 -16.00
N ASN A 55 -12.15 -2.44 -16.94
CA ASN A 55 -11.04 -3.40 -17.11
C ASN A 55 -9.70 -2.75 -17.46
N GLY A 56 -9.69 -1.51 -17.97
CA GLY A 56 -8.48 -0.72 -18.17
C GLY A 56 -7.85 -0.16 -16.89
N VAL A 57 -8.53 -0.28 -15.73
CA VAL A 57 -7.99 0.11 -14.42
C VAL A 57 -7.33 -1.10 -13.76
N ASP A 58 -6.08 -0.96 -13.39
CA ASP A 58 -5.21 -1.96 -12.75
C ASP A 58 -5.43 -1.98 -11.22
N ASN A 59 -6.66 -2.26 -10.81
CA ASN A 59 -6.97 -2.51 -9.41
C ASN A 59 -6.15 -3.70 -8.89
N GLY A 60 -5.54 -3.52 -7.72
CA GLY A 60 -4.79 -4.59 -7.07
C GLY A 60 -5.01 -4.63 -5.57
N ARG A 61 -4.59 -5.75 -4.98
CA ARG A 61 -4.53 -6.00 -3.55
C ARG A 61 -3.12 -5.78 -3.03
N LEU A 62 -3.00 -5.32 -1.78
CA LEU A 62 -1.74 -5.06 -1.10
C LEU A 62 -1.68 -5.86 0.20
N TRP A 63 -0.51 -6.42 0.49
CA TRP A 63 -0.17 -6.97 1.80
C TRP A 63 1.16 -6.39 2.25
N PHE A 64 1.25 -6.09 3.54
CA PHE A 64 2.43 -5.55 4.18
C PHE A 64 2.85 -6.50 5.30
N ASP A 65 4.08 -7.00 5.25
CA ASP A 65 4.65 -7.84 6.30
C ASP A 65 5.75 -7.07 7.07
N GLN A 66 5.37 -6.49 8.21
CA GLN A 66 6.30 -5.73 9.07
C GLN A 66 7.10 -4.66 8.30
N VAL A 67 6.46 -3.99 7.34
CA VAL A 67 7.06 -2.93 6.53
C VAL A 67 7.32 -1.71 7.41
N ARG A 68 8.53 -1.16 7.30
CA ARG A 68 8.95 0.04 8.04
C ARG A 68 8.91 1.26 7.14
N VAL A 69 8.40 2.36 7.67
CA VAL A 69 8.43 3.68 7.03
C VAL A 69 8.93 4.72 8.04
N PRO A 70 9.51 5.85 7.58
CA PRO A 70 9.85 6.97 8.45
C PRO A 70 8.61 7.50 9.19
N ARG A 71 8.81 8.14 10.35
CA ARG A 71 7.71 8.70 11.14
C ARG A 71 6.96 9.78 10.36
N GLU A 72 7.68 10.51 9.52
CA GLU A 72 7.19 11.60 8.67
C GLU A 72 6.23 11.11 7.57
N ALA A 73 6.14 9.79 7.37
CA ALA A 73 5.15 9.19 6.47
C ALA A 73 3.72 9.19 7.05
N LEU A 74 3.55 9.44 8.35
CA LEU A 74 2.24 9.61 8.97
C LEU A 74 1.68 10.99 8.62
N LEU A 75 0.52 11.02 7.95
CA LEU A 75 -0.19 12.24 7.55
C LEU A 75 -1.19 12.72 8.60
#